data_AF-A0A314ZCJ6-F1
#
_entry.id   AF-A0A314ZCJ6-F1
#
_cell.length_a   1.000
_cell.length_b   1.000
_cell.length_c   1.000
_cell.angle_alpha   90.00
_cell.angle_beta   90.00
_cell.angle_gamma   90.00
#
_symmetry.space_group_name_H-M   'P 1'
#
loop_
_entity.id
_entity.type
_entity.pdbx_description
1 polymer ?
#
loop_
_entity_poly.entity_id
_entity_poly.type
_entity_poly.pdbx_seq_one_letter_code
_entity_poly.pdbx_strand_id
1 'polypeptide(L)'
;MVGAGGRLNFRKASAFRNSNACASPSPKTQIGGACDPNLVHVAITLDVEYLRGSIAAVHSVLLHSLCPESVFFHFLVSETNLEALVQSTFPQLKFRVYYFDPRMVRSLISTSVRQALEQPLNYARNYLADLLETCVERVIYLDSDLVVVDDISRLWTTSLGSKTIGAPSTVTPTSPTTSPPLSGRTSGFRHF
;
A
#
# COMPACT_ATOMS: atom_id res chain seq x y z
N MET A 1 -5.44 -21.03 26.54
CA MET A 1 -4.04 -21.22 26.11
C MET A 1 -3.65 -20.02 25.27
N VAL A 2 -2.82 -19.13 25.81
CA VAL A 2 -2.29 -17.99 25.06
C VAL A 2 -1.22 -18.54 24.12
N GLY A 3 -1.47 -18.50 22.82
CA GLY A 3 -0.55 -18.96 21.80
C GLY A 3 0.76 -18.16 21.87
N ALA A 4 1.88 -18.89 21.85
CA ALA A 4 3.22 -18.34 21.88
C ALA A 4 3.45 -17.39 20.69
N GLY A 5 3.31 -16.08 20.92
CA GLY A 5 3.77 -15.04 20.03
C GLY A 5 5.30 -15.03 20.03
N GLY A 6 5.90 -15.89 19.22
CA GLY A 6 7.33 -15.79 18.91
C GLY A 6 7.62 -14.38 18.41
N ARG A 7 8.62 -13.70 18.99
CA ARG A 7 9.03 -12.36 18.52
C ARG A 7 9.29 -12.44 17.02
N LEU A 8 8.43 -11.80 16.23
CA LEU A 8 8.64 -11.66 14.80
C LEU A 8 9.83 -10.73 14.59
N ASN A 9 11.00 -11.33 14.40
CA ASN A 9 12.23 -10.61 14.13
C ASN A 9 12.45 -10.55 12.61
N PHE A 10 12.44 -9.34 12.07
CA PHE A 10 12.75 -9.10 10.67
C PHE A 10 14.20 -8.65 10.54
N ARG A 11 14.87 -9.10 9.48
CA ARG A 11 16.21 -8.63 9.15
C ARG A 11 16.09 -7.20 8.65
N LYS A 12 16.90 -6.31 9.22
CA LYS A 12 17.07 -4.94 8.71
C LYS A 12 17.42 -4.97 7.21
N ALA A 13 16.64 -4.23 6.42
CA ALA A 13 16.84 -4.10 4.99
C ALA A 13 18.09 -3.26 4.68
N SER A 14 18.68 -3.51 3.50
CA SER A 14 19.69 -2.63 2.92
C SER A 14 19.10 -1.26 2.58
N ALA A 15 19.96 -0.26 2.42
CA ALA A 15 19.55 1.04 1.92
C ALA A 15 19.03 0.91 0.47
N PHE A 16 17.92 1.56 0.18
CA PHE A 16 17.37 1.71 -1.17
C PHE A 16 17.63 3.14 -1.63
N ARG A 17 18.16 3.33 -2.84
CA ARG A 17 18.59 4.63 -3.35
C ARG A 17 17.91 4.96 -4.66
N ASN A 18 17.59 6.23 -4.84
CA ASN A 18 17.12 6.78 -6.10
C ASN A 18 18.13 6.54 -7.21
N SER A 19 17.62 6.20 -8.39
CA SER A 19 18.37 6.26 -9.64
C SER A 19 18.68 7.70 -10.03
N ASN A 20 19.67 7.90 -10.91
CA ASN A 20 20.01 9.21 -11.48
C ASN A 20 18.87 9.83 -12.32
N ALA A 21 17.88 9.01 -12.71
CA ALA A 21 16.71 9.45 -13.46
C ALA A 21 15.60 10.05 -12.57
N CYS A 22 15.74 10.01 -11.25
CA CYS A 22 14.74 10.54 -10.33
C CYS A 22 14.71 12.07 -10.35
N ALA A 23 13.51 12.63 -10.21
CA ALA A 23 13.34 14.07 -10.07
C ALA A 23 14.13 14.57 -8.85
N SER A 24 14.89 15.66 -9.04
CA SER A 24 15.61 16.27 -7.92
C SER A 24 14.61 16.87 -6.93
N PRO A 25 14.80 16.70 -5.62
CA PRO A 25 13.92 17.29 -4.62
C PRO A 25 13.88 18.80 -4.81
N SER A 26 12.69 19.36 -4.87
CA SER A 26 12.51 20.80 -5.03
C SER A 26 13.02 21.52 -3.76
N PRO A 27 13.92 22.52 -3.87
CA PRO A 27 14.49 23.22 -2.70
C PRO A 27 13.44 24.00 -1.89
N LYS A 28 12.21 24.14 -2.40
CA LYS A 28 11.09 24.82 -1.74
C LYS A 28 10.25 23.90 -0.84
N THR A 29 10.50 22.60 -0.83
CA THR A 29 9.67 21.63 -0.09
C THR A 29 10.52 20.93 0.97
N GLN A 30 11.05 21.70 1.92
CA GLN A 30 11.54 21.19 3.21
C GLN A 30 10.38 20.83 4.14
N ILE A 31 9.24 20.38 3.59
CA ILE A 31 8.16 19.81 4.39
C ILE A 31 8.49 18.33 4.49
N GLY A 32 9.33 17.97 5.47
CA GLY A 32 9.53 16.58 5.83
C GLY A 32 8.20 16.00 6.29
N GLY A 33 7.57 15.16 5.46
CA GLY A 33 6.26 14.57 5.77
C GLY A 33 5.51 14.11 4.54
N ALA A 34 4.24 13.74 4.72
CA ALA A 34 3.36 13.24 3.67
C ALA A 34 2.88 14.31 2.67
N CYS A 35 3.22 15.60 2.84
CA CYS A 35 2.69 16.68 1.99
C CYS A 35 3.65 17.14 0.88
N ASP A 36 4.72 16.40 0.59
CA ASP A 36 5.54 16.69 -0.59
C ASP A 36 4.82 16.19 -1.86
N PRO A 37 4.46 17.08 -2.80
CA PRO A 37 3.68 16.71 -3.99
C PRO A 37 4.45 15.80 -4.96
N ASN A 38 5.76 15.59 -4.77
CA ASN A 38 6.56 14.69 -5.60
C ASN A 38 6.59 13.25 -5.08
N LEU A 39 5.88 12.94 -4.00
CA LEU A 39 5.84 11.61 -3.42
C LEU A 39 4.86 10.69 -4.14
N VAL A 40 5.23 9.41 -4.22
CA VAL A 40 4.31 8.32 -4.57
C VAL A 40 3.75 7.75 -3.27
N HIS A 41 2.47 8.01 -3.01
CA HIS A 41 1.80 7.57 -1.79
C HIS A 41 1.28 6.14 -1.92
N VAL A 42 1.68 5.27 -0.99
CA VAL A 42 1.26 3.86 -0.92
C VAL A 42 0.63 3.61 0.44
N ALA A 43 -0.61 3.15 0.48
CA ALA A 43 -1.29 2.72 1.71
C ALA A 43 -1.36 1.20 1.80
N ILE A 44 -1.17 0.67 3.01
CA ILE A 44 -1.25 -0.76 3.31
C ILE A 44 -1.71 -0.95 4.76
N THR A 45 -2.50 -1.98 5.02
CA THR A 45 -2.84 -2.38 6.39
C THR A 45 -1.68 -3.13 7.05
N LEU A 46 -1.58 -3.00 8.37
CA LEU A 46 -0.53 -3.62 9.15
C LEU A 46 -1.11 -4.18 10.45
N ASP A 47 -1.05 -5.51 10.58
CA ASP A 47 -1.40 -6.25 11.78
C ASP A 47 -0.42 -7.43 11.96
N VAL A 48 -0.49 -8.09 13.12
CA VAL A 48 0.44 -9.17 13.47
C VAL A 48 0.24 -10.42 12.60
N GLU A 49 -0.99 -10.69 12.18
CA GLU A 49 -1.35 -11.89 11.41
C GLU A 49 -0.76 -11.82 9.99
N TYR A 50 -0.83 -10.66 9.36
CA TYR A 50 -0.36 -10.41 8.00
C TYR A 50 1.01 -9.72 7.93
N LEU A 51 1.68 -9.51 9.07
CA LEU A 51 2.92 -8.74 9.16
C LEU A 51 4.00 -9.19 8.18
N ARG A 52 4.15 -10.51 8.00
CA ARG A 52 5.14 -11.07 7.05
C ARG A 52 4.85 -10.65 5.62
N GLY A 53 3.57 -10.64 5.25
CA GLY A 53 3.09 -10.19 3.94
C GLY A 53 3.33 -8.69 3.76
N SER A 54 2.91 -7.86 4.72
CA SER A 54 3.11 -6.40 4.63
C SER A 54 4.59 -6.02 4.54
N ILE A 55 5.48 -6.68 5.29
CA ILE A 55 6.93 -6.45 5.20
C ILE A 55 7.48 -6.89 3.83
N ALA A 56 7.01 -8.00 3.28
CA ALA A 56 7.39 -8.45 1.93
C ALA A 56 6.90 -7.48 0.85
N ALA A 57 5.67 -6.98 0.96
CA ALA A 57 5.08 -6.00 0.05
C ALA A 57 5.90 -4.70 0.05
N VAL A 58 6.19 -4.12 1.23
CA VAL A 58 7.03 -2.92 1.38
C VAL A 58 8.40 -3.15 0.76
N HIS A 59 9.06 -4.26 1.08
CA HIS A 59 10.37 -4.58 0.51
C HIS A 59 10.31 -4.70 -1.01
N SER A 60 9.29 -5.35 -1.56
CA SER A 60 9.14 -5.54 -3.00
C SER A 60 8.91 -4.22 -3.75
N VAL A 61 8.14 -3.29 -3.18
CA VAL A 61 7.97 -1.94 -3.73
C VAL A 61 9.32 -1.21 -3.75
N LEU A 62 10.03 -1.17 -2.63
CA LEU A 62 11.32 -0.48 -2.54
C LEU A 62 12.38 -1.09 -3.48
N LEU A 63 12.38 -2.42 -3.63
CA LEU A 63 13.32 -3.15 -4.47
C LEU A 63 13.12 -2.87 -5.96
N HIS A 64 11.87 -2.74 -6.43
CA HIS A 64 11.57 -2.60 -7.86
C HIS A 64 11.26 -1.15 -8.28
N SER A 65 11.19 -0.20 -7.34
CA SER A 65 11.01 1.21 -7.67
C SER A 65 12.30 1.83 -8.23
N LEU A 66 12.18 2.65 -9.27
CA LEU A 66 13.30 3.44 -9.78
C LEU A 66 13.76 4.52 -8.78
N CYS A 67 12.80 5.05 -8.01
CA CYS A 67 12.98 6.15 -7.07
C CYS A 67 12.41 5.80 -5.68
N PRO A 68 12.98 4.80 -4.98
CA PRO A 68 12.44 4.31 -3.71
C PRO A 68 12.42 5.36 -2.60
N GLU A 69 13.32 6.36 -2.62
CA GLU A 69 13.34 7.45 -1.63
C GLU A 69 12.21 8.47 -1.87
N SER A 70 11.45 8.34 -2.97
CA SER A 70 10.27 9.15 -3.29
C SER A 70 8.95 8.43 -2.98
N VAL A 71 9.00 7.21 -2.44
CA VAL A 71 7.81 6.46 -2.01
C VAL A 71 7.52 6.78 -0.55
N PHE A 72 6.26 7.09 -0.23
CA PHE A 72 5.79 7.36 1.12
C PHE A 72 4.72 6.35 1.52
N PHE A 73 4.94 5.64 2.62
CA PHE A 73 4.01 4.60 3.09
C PHE A 73 3.05 5.14 4.16
N HIS A 74 1.77 4.81 4.01
CA HIS A 74 0.73 5.03 5.00
C HIS A 74 0.31 3.67 5.56
N PHE A 75 0.69 3.39 6.80
CA PHE A 75 0.32 2.14 7.47
C PHE A 75 -0.97 2.34 8.26
N LEU A 76 -2.02 1.60 7.92
CA LEU A 76 -3.25 1.57 8.70
C LEU A 76 -3.18 0.43 9.71
N VAL A 77 -3.33 0.73 10.99
CA VAL A 77 -3.23 -0.25 12.08
C VAL A 77 -4.49 -0.24 12.94
N SER A 78 -4.87 -1.40 13.48
CA SER A 78 -5.88 -1.50 14.56
C SER A 78 -5.25 -1.70 15.94
N GLU A 79 -3.93 -1.91 15.99
CA GLU A 79 -3.15 -2.17 17.20
C GLU A 79 -1.92 -1.26 17.26
N THR A 80 -1.53 -0.87 18.47
CA THR A 80 -0.34 -0.05 18.70
C THR A 80 0.93 -0.91 18.70
N ASN A 81 2.10 -0.27 18.49
CA ASN A 81 3.45 -0.86 18.59
C ASN A 81 4.05 -1.52 17.33
N LEU A 82 3.42 -1.41 16.16
CA LEU A 82 4.01 -1.91 14.91
C LEU A 82 4.98 -0.92 14.24
N GLU A 83 4.94 0.36 14.63
CA GLU A 83 5.82 1.41 14.13
C GLU A 83 7.31 1.11 14.35
N ALA A 84 7.68 0.72 15.58
CA ALA A 84 9.08 0.41 15.92
C ALA A 84 9.61 -0.80 15.11
N LEU A 85 8.74 -1.74 14.77
CA LEU A 85 9.10 -2.89 13.95
C LEU A 85 9.36 -2.47 12.51
N VAL A 86 8.50 -1.64 11.92
CA VAL A 86 8.74 -1.08 10.58
C VAL A 86 10.02 -0.25 10.55
N GLN A 87 10.20 0.65 11.54
CA GLN A 87 11.38 1.51 11.64
C GLN A 87 12.69 0.71 11.78
N SER A 88 12.69 -0.37 12.57
CA SER A 88 13.87 -1.22 12.73
C SER A 88 14.18 -2.06 11.49
N THR A 89 13.13 -2.45 10.74
CA THR A 89 13.25 -3.23 9.50
C THR A 89 13.69 -2.34 8.33
N PHE A 90 13.11 -1.16 8.18
CA PHE A 90 13.38 -0.21 7.09
C PHE A 90 13.74 1.19 7.64
N PRO A 91 14.95 1.39 8.17
CA PRO A 91 15.29 2.64 8.87
C PRO A 91 15.32 3.91 8.01
N GLN A 92 15.31 3.79 6.68
CA GLN A 92 15.26 4.92 5.74
C GLN A 92 13.86 5.11 5.12
N LEU A 93 12.88 4.29 5.52
CA LEU A 93 11.53 4.37 4.98
C LEU A 93 10.87 5.68 5.41
N LYS A 94 10.29 6.39 4.46
CA LYS A 94 9.37 7.49 4.74
C LYS A 94 7.99 6.90 4.94
N PHE A 95 7.45 7.01 6.15
CA PHE A 95 6.12 6.51 6.43
C PHE A 95 5.43 7.26 7.55
N ARG A 96 4.11 7.01 7.67
CA ARG A 96 3.29 7.39 8.82
C ARG A 96 2.34 6.25 9.17
N VAL A 97 2.02 6.14 10.46
CA VAL A 97 1.07 5.16 10.99
C VAL A 97 -0.23 5.86 11.38
N TYR A 98 -1.36 5.30 10.96
CA TYR A 98 -2.70 5.81 11.23
C TYR A 98 -3.50 4.75 11.96
N TYR A 99 -4.04 5.12 13.11
CA TYR A 99 -4.90 4.24 13.89
C TYR A 99 -6.31 4.23 13.30
N PHE A 100 -6.77 3.05 12.89
CA PHE A 100 -8.14 2.83 12.44
C PHE A 100 -8.99 2.33 13.63
N ASP A 101 -9.88 3.18 14.13
CA ASP A 101 -10.78 2.82 15.24
C ASP A 101 -11.76 1.73 14.82
N PRO A 102 -11.65 0.51 15.36
CA PRO A 102 -12.52 -0.61 14.99
C PRO A 102 -14.01 -0.33 15.23
N ARG A 103 -14.34 0.58 16.16
CA ARG A 103 -15.72 0.91 16.53
C ARG A 103 -16.48 1.58 15.39
N MET A 104 -15.79 2.19 14.42
CA MET A 104 -16.42 2.85 13.27
C MET A 104 -17.19 1.88 12.37
N VAL A 105 -16.72 0.63 12.27
CA VAL A 105 -17.30 -0.38 11.36
C VAL A 105 -17.89 -1.58 12.07
N ARG A 106 -17.60 -1.77 13.37
CA ARG A 106 -18.00 -2.98 14.09
C ARG A 106 -19.51 -3.27 14.07
N SER A 107 -20.35 -2.23 14.05
CA SER A 107 -21.81 -2.36 13.94
C SER A 107 -22.30 -2.57 12.50
N LEU A 108 -21.47 -2.27 11.50
CA LEU A 108 -21.78 -2.43 10.07
C LEU A 108 -21.41 -3.83 9.55
N ILE A 109 -20.51 -4.51 10.28
CA ILE A 109 -20.07 -5.85 9.96
C ILE A 109 -21.12 -6.84 10.46
N SER A 110 -21.83 -7.46 9.52
CA SER A 110 -22.71 -8.59 9.84
C SER A 110 -21.88 -9.79 10.29
N THR A 111 -22.36 -10.51 11.31
CA THR A 111 -21.71 -11.75 11.76
C THR A 111 -21.60 -12.72 10.58
N SER A 112 -20.38 -13.17 10.30
CA SER A 112 -20.06 -14.03 9.19
C SER A 112 -19.62 -15.39 9.70
N VAL A 113 -19.89 -16.44 8.92
CA VAL A 113 -19.32 -17.78 9.18
C VAL A 113 -17.78 -17.75 9.10
N ARG A 114 -17.20 -16.72 8.45
CA ARG A 114 -15.75 -16.51 8.35
C ARG A 114 -15.33 -15.34 9.24
N GLN A 115 -14.78 -15.64 10.41
CA GLN A 115 -14.24 -14.63 11.35
C GLN A 115 -13.20 -13.69 10.71
N ALA A 116 -12.43 -14.16 9.73
CA ALA A 116 -11.49 -13.31 8.99
C ALA A 116 -12.16 -12.15 8.23
N LEU A 117 -13.45 -12.27 7.85
CA LEU A 117 -14.23 -11.20 7.22
C LEU A 117 -14.82 -10.21 8.23
N GLU A 118 -14.74 -10.55 9.52
CA GLU A 118 -15.21 -9.70 10.60
C GLU A 118 -14.13 -8.74 11.11
N GLN A 119 -12.89 -8.87 10.63
CA GLN A 119 -11.78 -8.04 11.10
C GLN A 119 -11.96 -6.59 10.62
N PRO A 120 -12.12 -5.61 11.53
CA PRO A 120 -12.42 -4.22 11.17
C PRO A 120 -11.39 -3.59 10.23
N LEU A 121 -10.11 -3.97 10.37
CA LEU A 121 -9.02 -3.44 9.56
C LEU A 121 -9.19 -3.71 8.06
N ASN A 122 -9.93 -4.75 7.66
CA ASN A 122 -10.24 -5.04 6.25
C ASN A 122 -11.08 -3.94 5.58
N TYR A 123 -11.77 -3.11 6.36
CA TYR A 123 -12.60 -2.02 5.88
C TYR A 123 -11.88 -0.67 5.89
N ALA A 124 -10.66 -0.61 6.44
CA ALA A 124 -9.91 0.65 6.61
C ALA A 124 -9.64 1.36 5.27
N ARG A 125 -9.50 0.60 4.17
CA ARG A 125 -9.34 1.14 2.81
C ARG A 125 -10.46 2.09 2.37
N ASN A 126 -11.68 1.91 2.91
CA ASN A 126 -12.83 2.75 2.58
C ASN A 126 -12.77 4.12 3.26
N TYR A 127 -11.90 4.29 4.25
CA TYR A 127 -11.76 5.49 5.08
C TYR A 127 -10.44 6.22 4.81
N LEU A 128 -9.72 5.88 3.73
CA LEU A 128 -8.44 6.53 3.39
C LEU A 128 -8.56 8.05 3.31
N ALA A 129 -9.62 8.57 2.70
CA ALA A 129 -9.84 10.01 2.58
C ALA A 129 -10.02 10.72 3.94
N ASP A 130 -10.54 10.01 4.95
CA ASP A 130 -10.73 10.56 6.30
C ASP A 130 -9.48 10.39 7.18
N LEU A 131 -8.67 9.37 6.91
CA LEU A 131 -7.50 9.01 7.72
C LEU A 131 -6.23 9.78 7.30
N LEU A 132 -6.05 10.00 6.00
CA LEU A 132 -4.84 10.63 5.47
C LEU A 132 -4.86 12.16 5.63
N GLU A 133 -3.70 12.78 5.56
CA GLU A 133 -3.58 14.23 5.57
C GLU A 133 -4.32 14.84 4.37
N THR A 134 -4.95 15.99 4.58
CA THR A 134 -5.73 16.68 3.54
C THR A 134 -4.92 17.11 2.32
N CYS A 135 -3.59 17.13 2.43
CA CYS A 135 -2.67 17.39 1.32
C CYS A 135 -2.43 16.16 0.42
N VAL A 136 -2.81 14.96 0.85
CA VAL A 136 -2.62 13.71 0.10
C VAL A 136 -3.81 13.52 -0.84
N GLU A 137 -3.65 14.00 -2.07
CA GLU A 137 -4.73 13.99 -3.08
C GLU A 137 -4.88 12.65 -3.81
N ARG A 138 -3.88 11.76 -3.71
CA ARG A 138 -3.85 10.47 -4.40
C ARG A 138 -3.12 9.44 -3.55
N VAL A 139 -3.55 8.18 -3.62
CA VAL A 139 -2.90 7.06 -2.93
C VAL A 139 -3.10 5.75 -3.69
N ILE A 140 -2.09 4.89 -3.69
CA ILE A 140 -2.18 3.50 -4.15
C ILE A 140 -2.40 2.62 -2.93
N TYR A 141 -3.53 1.93 -2.85
CA TYR A 141 -3.75 0.92 -1.81
C TYR A 141 -3.24 -0.45 -2.26
N LEU A 142 -2.47 -1.14 -1.42
CA LEU A 142 -2.00 -2.51 -1.64
C LEU A 142 -2.49 -3.42 -0.51
N ASP A 143 -2.88 -4.64 -0.86
CA ASP A 143 -3.12 -5.72 0.11
C ASP A 143 -1.78 -6.32 0.59
N SER A 144 -1.80 -6.93 1.77
CA SER A 144 -0.61 -7.53 2.41
C SER A 144 -0.13 -8.82 1.75
N ASP A 145 -0.91 -9.42 0.84
CA ASP A 145 -0.61 -10.67 0.16
C ASP A 145 -0.02 -10.47 -1.25
N LEU A 146 0.42 -9.23 -1.56
CA LEU A 146 1.00 -8.88 -2.86
C LEU A 146 2.54 -8.81 -2.83
N VAL A 147 3.13 -9.13 -3.97
CA VAL A 147 4.54 -8.84 -4.28
C VAL A 147 4.58 -7.98 -5.54
N VAL A 148 5.14 -6.78 -5.43
CA VAL A 148 5.31 -5.85 -6.54
C VAL A 148 6.61 -6.17 -7.27
N VAL A 149 6.55 -6.30 -8.60
CA VAL A 149 7.67 -6.75 -9.45
C VAL A 149 8.09 -5.74 -10.52
N ASP A 150 7.48 -4.55 -10.50
CA ASP A 150 7.75 -3.46 -11.45
C ASP A 150 7.64 -2.11 -10.72
N ASP A 151 8.05 -1.03 -11.37
CA ASP A 151 8.05 0.31 -10.78
C ASP A 151 6.63 0.79 -10.47
N ILE A 152 6.37 1.04 -9.18
CA ILE A 152 5.08 1.51 -8.66
C ILE A 152 4.69 2.88 -9.23
N SER A 153 5.66 3.68 -9.69
CA SER A 153 5.42 4.98 -10.32
C SER A 153 4.55 4.87 -11.59
N ARG A 154 4.56 3.71 -12.25
CA ARG A 154 3.74 3.44 -13.43
C ARG A 154 2.26 3.37 -13.08
N LEU A 155 1.92 2.80 -11.92
CA LEU A 155 0.55 2.81 -11.40
C LEU A 155 0.16 4.22 -10.95
N TRP A 156 1.07 4.93 -10.28
CA TRP A 156 0.86 6.29 -9.81
C TRP A 156 0.50 7.27 -10.93
N THR A 157 1.20 7.17 -12.07
CA THR A 157 1.03 8.05 -13.22
C THR A 157 -0.12 7.65 -14.16
N THR A 158 -0.80 6.53 -13.89
CA THR A 158 -1.93 6.09 -14.71
C THR A 158 -3.07 7.12 -14.61
N SER A 159 -3.57 7.60 -15.75
CA SER A 159 -4.70 8.55 -15.76
C SER A 159 -5.98 7.87 -15.32
N LEU A 160 -6.67 8.45 -14.33
CA LEU A 160 -8.02 8.02 -13.93
C LEU A 160 -9.11 8.78 -14.70
N GLY A 161 -8.76 9.72 -15.57
CA GLY A 161 -9.72 10.63 -16.20
C GLY A 161 -10.53 11.40 -15.14
N SER A 162 -11.86 11.35 -15.25
CA SER A 162 -12.78 11.96 -14.27
C SER A 162 -13.20 11.02 -13.14
N LYS A 163 -12.53 9.86 -13.00
CA LYS A 163 -12.89 8.83 -12.01
C LYS A 163 -12.07 8.97 -10.74
N THR A 164 -12.69 8.63 -9.62
CA THR A 164 -12.03 8.70 -8.30
C THR A 164 -11.15 7.48 -8.06
N ILE A 165 -11.54 6.30 -8.56
CA ILE A 165 -10.87 5.03 -8.26
C ILE A 165 -10.53 4.29 -9.56
N GLY A 166 -9.33 3.72 -9.63
CA GLY A 166 -8.93 2.73 -10.62
C GLY A 166 -8.56 1.42 -9.94
N ALA A 167 -9.01 0.29 -10.48
CA ALA A 167 -8.66 -1.04 -9.98
C ALA A 167 -8.47 -2.01 -11.16
N PRO A 168 -7.65 -3.08 -11.00
CA PRO A 168 -7.51 -4.09 -12.04
C PRO A 168 -8.85 -4.70 -12.44
N SER A 169 -9.03 -4.97 -13.73
CA SER A 169 -10.20 -5.72 -14.19
C SER A 169 -10.13 -7.15 -13.68
N THR A 170 -11.26 -7.68 -13.19
CA THR A 170 -11.38 -9.11 -12.90
C THR A 170 -11.09 -9.93 -14.17
N VAL A 171 -10.18 -10.89 -14.04
CA VAL A 171 -9.92 -11.85 -15.11
C VAL A 171 -11.14 -12.77 -15.18
N THR A 172 -11.98 -12.60 -16.20
CA THR A 172 -12.95 -13.63 -16.56
C THR A 172 -12.19 -14.75 -17.27
N PRO A 173 -12.30 -16.01 -16.81
CA PRO A 173 -11.74 -17.14 -17.56
C PRO A 173 -12.32 -17.10 -18.98
N THR A 174 -11.50 -16.75 -19.96
CA THR A 174 -11.88 -16.95 -21.36
C THR A 174 -11.86 -18.45 -21.60
N SER A 175 -12.93 -18.97 -22.18
CA SER A 175 -12.97 -20.31 -22.78
C SER A 175 -11.69 -20.54 -23.58
N PRO A 176 -11.09 -21.74 -23.57
CA PRO A 176 -9.88 -22.00 -24.33
C PRO A 176 -10.22 -22.09 -25.81
N THR A 177 -10.36 -20.96 -26.49
CA THR A 177 -10.25 -20.87 -27.95
C THR A 177 -10.16 -19.40 -28.37
N THR A 178 -9.20 -19.14 -29.26
CA THR A 178 -8.84 -17.88 -29.92
C THR A 178 -7.99 -16.89 -29.11
N SER A 179 -6.69 -16.91 -29.42
CA SER A 179 -5.73 -15.85 -29.15
C SER A 179 -6.24 -14.51 -29.68
N PRO A 180 -6.24 -13.42 -28.88
CA PRO A 180 -6.56 -12.10 -29.39
C PRO A 180 -5.42 -11.59 -30.27
N PRO A 181 -5.70 -10.79 -31.32
CA PRO A 181 -4.67 -10.21 -32.17
C PRO A 181 -3.79 -9.24 -31.36
N LEU A 182 -2.50 -9.24 -31.66
CA LEU A 182 -1.50 -8.30 -31.16
C LEU A 182 -1.81 -6.87 -31.64
N SER A 183 -2.73 -6.18 -30.99
CA SER A 183 -2.94 -4.75 -31.17
C SER A 183 -3.43 -4.11 -29.88
N GLY A 184 -2.59 -3.26 -29.29
CA GLY A 184 -2.96 -2.30 -28.25
C GLY A 184 -3.25 -2.91 -26.88
N ARG A 185 -2.20 -3.20 -26.10
CA ARG A 185 -2.33 -3.50 -24.66
C ARG A 185 -2.77 -2.22 -23.93
N THR A 186 -4.05 -1.92 -23.92
CA THR A 186 -4.63 -1.02 -22.92
C THR A 186 -4.49 -1.71 -21.57
N SER A 187 -3.84 -1.02 -20.63
CA SER A 187 -3.69 -1.45 -19.24
C SER A 187 -5.04 -1.93 -18.70
N GLY A 188 -5.12 -3.19 -18.25
CA GLY A 188 -6.37 -3.86 -17.84
C GLY A 188 -6.90 -3.33 -16.49
N PHE A 189 -7.27 -2.06 -16.44
CA PHE A 189 -7.86 -1.41 -15.27
C PHE A 189 -9.30 -0.98 -15.56
N ARG A 190 -10.21 -1.36 -14.68
CA ARG A 190 -11.55 -0.76 -14.57
C ARG A 190 -11.45 0.48 -13.69
N HIS A 191 -12.13 1.54 -14.10
CA HIS A 191 -12.22 2.77 -13.35
C HIS A 191 -13.65 2.91 -12.82
N PHE A 192 -13.80 3.26 -11.54
CA PHE A 192 -15.07 3.36 -10.84
C PHE A 192 -15.37 4.85 -10.57
#